data_AF-A0A226MIZ6-F1
#
_entry.id   AF-A0A226MIZ6-F1
#
_cell.length_a   1.000
_cell.length_b   1.000
_cell.length_c   1.000
_cell.angle_alpha   90.00
_cell.angle_beta   90.00
_cell.angle_gamma   90.00
#
_symmetry.space_group_name_H-M   'P 1'
#
loop_
_entity.id
_entity.type
_entity.pdbx_description
1 polymer ?
#
loop_
_entity_poly.entity_id
_entity_poly.type
_entity_poly.pdbx_seq_one_letter_code
_entity_poly.pdbx_strand_id
1 'polypeptide(L)'
;MHTVADKVLRELIEPYEMRAAKLREFLADVKPSVLYDIVPLGDPYGPAITDPELRCIVVSEETRRGGEAVNKKRIENGLAALELFEIELMEDPQHGRNEEEKISSSSLRQRLLGTLLRPPRDSPTLPPRPYIIGLTGGSGSGKTSIAQRLGQMGAFVIDADALGHAAYLPGSAAHGRLVAVFGAEILNKDGTINRKVLGAKVFGNQEQLKSLTDIVWPEIARMVRERIGEAGAQGKAVVVLDAAVLLEAGWQDMVHEVWVTVIPEEEAVKRIVSRDGLSEEAARSRLRNQMSDGRRVQHAHVVLCTLWEPEVTRGQVSRGERAGRGSAAARTDGRTDGRTAFGAQVEKAWELLQQRLSAAPAGPPSC
;
A
#
# COMPACT_ATOMS: atom_id res chain seq x y z
N MET A 1 1.95 2.66 25.29
CA MET A 1 3.24 2.77 24.59
C MET A 1 2.95 2.69 23.11
N HIS A 2 3.13 3.76 22.34
CA HIS A 2 2.85 3.73 20.90
C HIS A 2 4.10 3.23 20.17
N THR A 3 4.09 1.97 19.77
CA THR A 3 5.11 1.41 18.88
C THR A 3 4.78 1.78 17.44
N VAL A 4 5.74 1.63 16.52
CA VAL A 4 5.47 1.75 15.07
C VAL A 4 4.34 0.81 14.63
N ALA A 5 4.16 -0.31 15.34
CA ALA A 5 3.11 -1.28 15.07
C ALA A 5 1.69 -0.71 15.24
N ASP A 6 1.52 0.33 16.06
CA ASP A 6 0.21 0.92 16.36
C ASP A 6 -0.17 2.07 15.42
N LYS A 7 0.72 2.42 14.47
CA LYS A 7 0.49 3.54 13.55
C LYS A 7 -0.44 3.12 12.41
N VAL A 8 -1.44 3.95 12.14
CA VAL A 8 -2.30 3.83 10.96
C VAL A 8 -1.45 3.96 9.68
N LEU A 9 -1.67 3.04 8.74
CA LEU A 9 -0.89 2.90 7.50
C LEU A 9 0.62 2.72 7.76
N ARG A 10 1.00 1.96 8.79
CA ARG A 10 2.41 1.69 9.10
C ARG A 10 3.18 1.07 7.93
N GLU A 11 2.48 0.38 7.03
CA GLU A 11 3.02 -0.25 5.83
C GLU A 11 3.56 0.77 4.81
N LEU A 12 3.11 2.03 4.91
CA LEU A 12 3.61 3.16 4.12
C LEU A 12 4.69 3.98 4.84
N ILE A 13 5.14 3.54 6.02
CA ILE A 13 6.29 4.18 6.69
C ILE A 13 7.56 3.77 5.96
N GLU A 14 8.32 4.76 5.52
CA GLU A 14 9.61 4.53 4.89
C GLU A 14 10.60 3.84 5.84
N PRO A 15 11.47 2.94 5.32
CA PRO A 15 12.56 2.34 6.09
C PRO A 15 13.37 3.38 6.84
N TYR A 16 13.90 3.01 8.01
CA TYR A 16 14.67 3.92 8.86
C TYR A 16 15.83 4.56 8.10
N GLU A 17 16.55 3.77 7.31
CA GLU A 17 17.72 4.19 6.55
C GLU A 17 17.37 5.30 5.55
N MET A 18 16.23 5.17 4.86
CA MET A 18 15.74 6.18 3.92
C MET A 18 15.31 7.46 4.64
N ARG A 19 14.56 7.34 5.75
CA ARG A 19 14.15 8.50 6.55
C ARG A 19 15.34 9.24 7.13
N ALA A 20 16.33 8.50 7.64
CA ALA A 20 17.56 9.05 8.17
C ALA A 20 18.39 9.73 7.07
N ALA A 21 18.48 9.15 5.87
CA ALA A 21 19.18 9.77 4.75
C ALA A 21 18.52 11.10 4.33
N LYS A 22 17.20 11.12 4.15
CA LYS A 22 16.44 12.35 3.84
C LYS A 22 16.58 13.41 4.93
N LEU A 23 16.57 13.00 6.20
CA LEU A 23 16.78 13.91 7.32
C LEU A 23 18.19 14.51 7.28
N ARG A 24 19.24 13.72 7.00
CA ARG A 24 20.61 14.23 6.85
C ARG A 24 20.72 15.24 5.72
N GLU A 25 20.11 14.96 4.58
CA GLU A 25 20.09 15.86 3.43
C GLU A 25 19.42 17.20 3.79
N PHE A 26 18.24 17.16 4.40
CA PHE A 26 17.54 18.36 4.87
C PHE A 26 18.36 19.16 5.89
N LEU A 27 18.96 18.48 6.87
CA LEU A 27 19.77 19.13 7.90
C LEU A 27 21.03 19.79 7.32
N ALA A 28 21.69 19.12 6.37
CA ALA A 28 22.84 19.66 5.66
C ALA A 28 22.49 20.90 4.83
N ASP A 29 21.30 20.94 4.23
CA ASP A 29 20.80 22.09 3.47
C ASP A 29 20.47 23.29 4.39
N VAL A 30 19.79 23.02 5.51
CA VAL A 30 19.33 24.08 6.44
C VAL A 30 20.48 24.69 7.25
N LYS A 31 21.39 23.86 7.81
CA LYS A 31 22.47 24.37 8.66
C LYS A 31 23.69 23.41 8.70
N PRO A 32 24.53 23.39 7.65
CA PRO A 32 25.63 22.43 7.53
C PRO A 32 26.71 22.54 8.61
N SER A 33 26.75 23.64 9.37
CA SER A 33 27.70 23.85 10.46
C SER A 33 27.38 23.08 11.74
N VAL A 34 26.17 22.50 11.86
CA VAL A 34 25.77 21.74 13.06
C VAL A 34 26.18 20.28 12.88
N LEU A 35 26.74 19.69 13.93
CA LEU A 35 27.00 18.25 13.98
C LEU A 35 25.70 17.52 14.36
N TYR A 36 25.37 16.51 13.59
CA TYR A 36 24.13 15.73 13.78
C TYR A 36 24.47 14.29 14.16
N ASP A 37 23.91 13.83 15.26
CA ASP A 37 23.82 12.42 15.58
C ASP A 37 22.36 11.96 15.41
N ILE A 38 22.13 11.04 14.49
CA ILE A 38 20.79 10.54 14.15
C ILE A 38 20.72 9.09 14.55
N VAL A 39 19.93 8.84 15.59
CA VAL A 39 19.78 7.51 16.19
C VAL A 39 18.36 6.96 16.01
N PRO A 40 18.20 5.64 15.84
CA PRO A 40 16.89 5.01 15.88
C PRO A 40 16.36 4.98 17.31
N LEU A 41 15.10 5.32 17.51
CA LEU A 41 14.43 5.19 18.81
C LEU A 41 13.83 3.78 18.94
N GLY A 42 14.42 2.96 19.80
CA GLY A 42 13.88 1.63 20.17
C GLY A 42 12.88 1.69 21.33
N ASP A 43 12.90 2.76 22.10
CA ASP A 43 12.02 3.00 23.26
C ASP A 43 11.53 4.47 23.26
N PRO A 44 10.53 4.82 24.09
CA PRO A 44 9.95 6.16 24.11
C PRO A 44 10.90 7.29 24.55
N TYR A 45 12.03 6.97 25.19
CA TYR A 45 12.97 7.94 25.77
C TYR A 45 14.25 8.06 24.94
N GLY A 46 14.77 6.95 24.41
CA GLY A 46 15.98 6.92 23.59
C GLY A 46 17.24 7.36 24.34
N PRO A 47 18.23 7.99 23.66
CA PRO A 47 19.49 8.38 24.31
C PRO A 47 19.29 9.46 25.38
N ALA A 48 18.14 10.13 25.39
CA ALA A 48 17.84 11.22 26.30
C ALA A 48 17.81 10.78 27.78
N ILE A 49 17.80 9.48 28.10
CA ILE A 49 17.85 9.00 29.49
C ILE A 49 19.16 8.29 29.86
N THR A 50 20.12 8.25 28.93
CA THR A 50 21.42 7.58 29.12
C THR A 50 22.61 8.52 28.87
N ASP A 51 22.46 9.53 28.01
CA ASP A 51 23.53 10.47 27.68
C ASP A 51 23.59 11.64 28.68
N PRO A 52 24.68 11.77 29.46
CA PRO A 52 24.86 12.85 30.43
C PRO A 52 25.21 14.20 29.76
N GLU A 53 25.71 14.22 28.53
CA GLU A 53 26.18 15.44 27.85
C GLU A 53 25.02 16.27 27.27
N LEU A 54 23.83 15.68 27.12
CA LEU A 54 22.63 16.39 26.68
C LEU A 54 22.22 17.44 27.71
N ARG A 55 21.99 18.67 27.23
CA ARG A 55 21.63 19.83 28.06
C ARG A 55 20.19 20.29 27.91
N CYS A 56 19.57 20.03 26.77
CA CYS A 56 18.22 20.46 26.48
C CYS A 56 17.45 19.43 25.64
N ILE A 57 16.13 19.54 25.65
CA ILE A 57 15.21 18.81 24.79
C ILE A 57 14.23 19.78 24.15
N VAL A 58 14.04 19.66 22.84
CA VAL A 58 13.07 20.46 22.09
C VAL A 58 11.76 19.69 21.96
N VAL A 59 10.66 20.33 22.32
CA VAL A 59 9.30 19.76 22.30
C VAL A 59 8.33 20.75 21.65
N SER A 60 7.24 20.24 21.11
CA SER A 60 6.03 21.05 20.86
C SER A 60 5.13 21.09 22.09
N GLU A 61 4.16 22.01 22.12
CA GLU A 61 3.12 22.09 23.15
C GLU A 61 2.46 20.72 23.42
N GLU A 62 2.08 20.02 22.35
CA GLU A 62 1.46 18.69 22.44
C GLU A 62 2.37 17.63 23.08
N THR A 63 3.68 17.75 22.87
CA THR A 63 4.68 16.79 23.34
C THR A 63 5.38 17.22 24.62
N ARG A 64 4.99 18.36 25.21
CA ARG A 64 5.60 18.92 26.42
C ARG A 64 5.60 17.91 27.58
N ARG A 65 4.47 17.24 27.79
CA ARG A 65 4.34 16.15 28.79
C ARG A 65 5.31 15.00 28.54
N GLY A 66 5.66 14.74 27.29
CA GLY A 66 6.68 13.76 26.91
C GLY A 66 8.08 14.19 27.37
N GLY A 67 8.44 15.45 27.16
CA GLY A 67 9.71 16.00 27.66
C GLY A 67 9.78 16.01 29.20
N GLU A 68 8.68 16.33 29.88
CA GLU A 68 8.58 16.21 31.34
C GLU A 68 8.79 14.76 31.82
N ALA A 69 8.21 13.79 31.11
CA ALA A 69 8.42 12.37 31.40
C ALA A 69 9.88 11.93 31.19
N VAL A 70 10.56 12.44 30.15
CA VAL A 70 12.00 12.23 29.94
C VAL A 70 12.79 12.77 31.13
N ASN A 71 12.52 13.99 31.59
CA ASN A 71 13.21 14.57 32.75
C ASN A 71 12.97 13.80 34.04
N LYS A 72 11.73 13.35 34.28
CA LYS A 72 11.45 12.45 35.40
C LYS A 72 12.33 11.20 35.33
N LYS A 73 12.44 10.59 34.15
CA LYS A 73 13.24 9.36 33.96
C LYS A 73 14.74 9.60 34.07
N ARG A 74 15.23 10.76 33.61
CA ARG A 74 16.64 11.18 33.80
C ARG A 74 17.00 11.29 35.28
N ILE A 75 16.15 11.93 36.08
CA ILE A 75 16.38 12.08 37.53
C ILE A 75 16.40 10.71 38.21
N GLU A 76 15.47 9.82 37.87
CA GLU A 76 15.46 8.43 38.35
C GLU A 76 16.77 7.70 38.01
N ASN A 77 17.38 8.01 36.86
CA ASN A 77 18.65 7.43 36.41
C ASN A 77 19.89 8.20 36.93
N GLY A 78 19.73 9.20 37.82
CA GLY A 78 20.83 9.99 38.37
C GLY A 78 21.42 11.04 37.42
N LEU A 79 20.71 11.39 36.34
CA LEU A 79 21.12 12.41 35.38
C LEU A 79 20.46 13.76 35.68
N ALA A 80 21.12 14.85 35.29
CA ALA A 80 20.55 16.20 35.38
C ALA A 80 19.34 16.35 34.44
N ALA A 81 18.33 17.13 34.88
CA ALA A 81 17.20 17.47 34.04
C ALA A 81 17.64 18.31 32.83
N LEU A 82 17.03 18.06 31.68
CA LEU A 82 17.21 18.83 30.45
C LEU A 82 16.38 20.10 30.51
N GLU A 83 16.93 21.20 29.99
CA GLU A 83 16.15 22.40 29.69
C GLU A 83 15.10 22.07 28.61
N LEU A 84 13.84 22.40 28.88
CA LEU A 84 12.72 22.17 27.96
C LEU A 84 12.53 23.41 27.08
N PHE A 85 12.81 23.28 25.78
CA PHE A 85 12.51 24.31 24.79
C PHE A 85 11.23 23.94 24.03
N GLU A 86 10.20 24.75 24.21
CA GLU A 86 8.93 24.58 23.52
C GLU A 86 8.91 25.37 22.21
N ILE A 87 8.52 24.71 21.12
CA ILE A 87 8.38 25.30 19.78
C ILE A 87 6.95 25.16 19.27
N GLU A 88 6.52 26.14 18.48
CA GLU A 88 5.24 26.09 17.78
C GLU A 88 5.36 25.18 16.54
N LEU A 89 4.31 24.40 16.28
CA LEU A 89 4.22 23.60 15.07
C LEU A 89 3.53 24.39 13.97
N MET A 90 3.98 24.21 12.73
CA MET A 90 3.34 24.83 11.58
C MET A 90 2.04 24.11 11.23
N GLU A 91 1.00 24.90 10.95
CA GLU A 91 -0.23 24.43 10.32
C GLU A 91 0.05 23.91 8.91
N ASP A 92 -0.69 22.88 8.51
CA ASP A 92 -0.69 22.40 7.14
C ASP A 92 -1.77 23.14 6.34
N PRO A 93 -1.40 24.04 5.40
CA PRO A 93 -2.37 24.79 4.61
C PRO A 93 -3.17 23.90 3.65
N GLN A 94 -2.80 22.62 3.49
CA GLN A 94 -3.44 21.66 2.60
C GLN A 94 -4.15 20.52 3.36
N HIS A 95 -4.41 20.66 4.67
CA HIS A 95 -5.08 19.61 5.44
C HIS A 95 -6.49 19.29 4.89
N GLY A 96 -6.76 17.99 4.74
CA GLY A 96 -8.11 17.51 4.41
C GLY A 96 -9.04 17.52 5.62
N ARG A 97 -10.36 17.38 5.37
CA ARG A 97 -11.40 17.31 6.44
C ARG A 97 -11.15 16.25 7.52
N ASN A 98 -10.43 15.18 7.20
CA ASN A 98 -10.17 14.04 8.09
C ASN A 98 -8.68 13.94 8.50
N GLU A 99 -7.89 14.98 8.22
CA GLU A 99 -6.46 15.04 8.53
C GLU A 99 -6.21 15.92 9.75
N GLU A 100 -5.05 15.72 10.39
CA GLU A 100 -4.58 16.64 11.43
C GLU A 100 -4.35 18.04 10.83
N GLU A 101 -4.67 19.11 11.57
CA GLU A 101 -4.48 20.50 11.13
C GLU A 101 -3.00 20.84 10.93
N LYS A 102 -2.11 20.20 11.70
CA LYS A 102 -0.66 20.33 11.57
C LYS A 102 -0.07 19.39 10.53
N ILE A 103 1.14 19.72 10.08
CA ILE A 103 1.93 18.80 9.26
C ILE A 103 2.27 17.56 10.10
N SER A 104 1.77 16.40 9.66
CA SER A 104 1.98 15.15 10.36
C SER A 104 2.31 14.01 9.39
N SER A 105 3.20 13.12 9.83
CA SER A 105 3.54 11.92 9.05
C SER A 105 2.31 11.04 8.76
N SER A 106 1.30 11.08 9.64
CA SER A 106 0.05 10.33 9.45
C SER A 106 -0.75 10.91 8.29
N SER A 107 -0.94 12.23 8.24
CA SER A 107 -1.61 12.91 7.13
C SER A 107 -0.87 12.68 5.81
N LEU A 108 0.47 12.77 5.81
CA LEU A 108 1.28 12.48 4.62
C LEU A 108 1.06 11.05 4.10
N ARG A 109 1.01 10.04 4.97
CA ARG A 109 0.72 8.65 4.56
C ARG A 109 -0.70 8.51 3.99
N GLN A 110 -1.69 9.23 4.53
CA GLN A 110 -3.05 9.21 3.99
C GLN A 110 -3.10 9.82 2.58
N ARG A 111 -2.34 10.90 2.33
CA ARG A 111 -2.26 11.56 1.02
C ARG A 111 -1.64 10.67 -0.06
N LEU A 112 -0.76 9.74 0.31
CA LEU A 112 -0.21 8.74 -0.61
C LEU A 112 -1.27 7.76 -1.14
N LEU A 113 -2.39 7.57 -0.43
CA LEU A 113 -3.42 6.61 -0.84
C LEU A 113 -4.08 7.02 -2.17
N GLY A 114 -4.16 6.07 -3.08
CA GLY A 114 -4.63 6.31 -4.45
C GLY A 114 -3.63 7.05 -5.33
N THR A 115 -2.39 7.28 -4.88
CA THR A 115 -1.32 7.80 -5.75
C THR A 115 -0.42 6.66 -6.21
N LEU A 116 0.34 6.92 -7.28
CA LEU A 116 1.28 5.97 -7.84
C LEU A 116 2.58 5.99 -7.02
N LEU A 117 2.85 4.92 -6.28
CA LEU A 117 4.03 4.77 -5.42
C LEU A 117 5.28 4.35 -6.20
N ARG A 118 5.10 3.71 -7.35
CA ARG A 118 6.18 3.25 -8.24
C ARG A 118 5.67 3.22 -9.69
N PRO A 119 6.54 3.37 -10.70
CA PRO A 119 6.11 3.32 -12.09
C PRO A 119 5.41 1.99 -12.41
N PRO A 120 4.38 1.99 -13.27
CA PRO A 120 3.76 0.76 -13.75
C PRO A 120 4.76 -0.17 -14.40
N ARG A 121 4.47 -1.46 -14.35
CA ARG A 121 5.25 -2.46 -15.05
C ARG A 121 5.15 -2.26 -16.56
N ASP A 122 6.31 -2.31 -17.18
CA ASP A 122 6.45 -2.39 -18.63
C ASP A 122 7.02 -3.77 -18.98
N SER A 123 6.24 -4.59 -19.70
CA SER A 123 6.61 -5.96 -20.05
C SER A 123 6.10 -6.31 -21.44
N PRO A 124 6.92 -6.92 -22.30
CA PRO A 124 6.49 -7.38 -23.63
C PRO A 124 5.36 -8.42 -23.58
N THR A 125 5.17 -9.09 -22.44
CA THR A 125 4.14 -10.11 -22.26
C THR A 125 2.75 -9.52 -22.00
N LEU A 126 2.67 -8.22 -21.69
CA LEU A 126 1.41 -7.55 -21.41
C LEU A 126 0.83 -6.95 -22.71
N PRO A 127 -0.49 -7.05 -22.92
CA PRO A 127 -1.10 -6.44 -24.09
C PRO A 127 -1.08 -4.91 -23.94
N PRO A 128 -0.87 -4.15 -25.03
CA PRO A 128 -0.91 -2.69 -24.98
C PRO A 128 -2.31 -2.16 -24.59
N ARG A 129 -3.37 -2.93 -24.92
CA ARG A 129 -4.73 -2.77 -24.43
C ARG A 129 -5.41 -4.13 -24.27
N PRO A 130 -6.24 -4.35 -23.23
CA PRO A 130 -6.63 -3.41 -22.17
C PRO A 130 -5.51 -3.15 -21.15
N TYR A 131 -5.60 -2.02 -20.43
CA TYR A 131 -4.76 -1.77 -19.26
C TYR A 131 -5.24 -2.61 -18.08
N ILE A 132 -4.42 -3.57 -17.66
CA ILE A 132 -4.72 -4.53 -16.59
C ILE A 132 -4.21 -4.03 -15.24
N ILE A 133 -5.12 -3.91 -14.27
CA ILE A 133 -4.86 -3.62 -12.86
C ILE A 133 -5.11 -4.91 -12.06
N GLY A 134 -4.12 -5.38 -11.31
CA GLY A 134 -4.30 -6.46 -10.34
C GLY A 134 -4.71 -5.90 -8.99
N LEU A 135 -5.92 -6.20 -8.54
CA LEU A 135 -6.44 -5.76 -7.25
C LEU A 135 -6.31 -6.91 -6.23
N THR A 136 -5.65 -6.64 -5.11
CA THR A 136 -5.43 -7.60 -4.04
C THR A 136 -5.52 -6.95 -2.66
N GLY A 137 -5.57 -7.76 -1.61
CA GLY A 137 -5.66 -7.28 -0.23
C GLY A 137 -6.04 -8.38 0.76
N GLY A 138 -5.74 -8.17 2.04
CA GLY A 138 -6.08 -9.11 3.11
C GLY A 138 -7.59 -9.31 3.27
N SER A 139 -7.99 -10.41 3.92
CA SER A 139 -9.40 -10.65 4.24
C SER A 139 -9.98 -9.50 5.07
N GLY A 140 -11.19 -9.04 4.74
CA GLY A 140 -11.84 -7.91 5.42
C GLY A 140 -11.42 -6.52 4.91
N SER A 141 -10.40 -6.39 4.07
CA SER A 141 -9.88 -5.10 3.56
C SER A 141 -10.81 -4.33 2.62
N GLY A 142 -11.96 -4.87 2.24
CA GLY A 142 -12.93 -4.21 1.36
C GLY A 142 -12.61 -4.29 -0.14
N LYS A 143 -11.70 -5.18 -0.55
CA LYS A 143 -11.32 -5.47 -1.94
C LYS A 143 -12.52 -5.54 -2.91
N THR A 144 -13.53 -6.35 -2.58
CA THR A 144 -14.74 -6.51 -3.41
C THR A 144 -15.50 -5.20 -3.62
N SER A 145 -15.55 -4.31 -2.61
CA SER A 145 -16.20 -3.00 -2.75
C SER A 145 -15.43 -2.10 -3.72
N ILE A 146 -14.10 -2.16 -3.71
CA ILE A 146 -13.25 -1.45 -4.67
C ILE A 146 -13.46 -2.01 -6.09
N ALA A 147 -13.46 -3.34 -6.25
CA ALA A 147 -13.68 -4.00 -7.54
C ALA A 147 -15.03 -3.59 -8.15
N GLN A 148 -16.11 -3.61 -7.36
CA GLN A 148 -17.44 -3.17 -7.78
C GLN A 148 -17.44 -1.70 -8.21
N ARG A 149 -16.76 -0.83 -7.46
CA ARG A 149 -16.64 0.59 -7.80
C ARG A 149 -15.90 0.80 -9.12
N LEU A 150 -14.80 0.10 -9.34
CA LEU A 150 -14.06 0.17 -10.61
C LEU A 150 -14.92 -0.34 -11.78
N GLY A 151 -15.72 -1.39 -11.55
CA GLY A 151 -16.71 -1.87 -12.52
C GLY A 151 -17.75 -0.81 -12.88
N GLN A 152 -18.29 -0.10 -11.88
CA GLN A 152 -19.22 1.03 -12.09
C GLN A 152 -18.59 2.19 -12.86
N MET A 153 -17.26 2.34 -12.79
CA MET A 153 -16.49 3.32 -13.57
C MET A 153 -16.15 2.82 -14.99
N GLY A 154 -16.62 1.63 -15.37
CA GLY A 154 -16.49 1.07 -16.72
C GLY A 154 -15.36 0.07 -16.91
N ALA A 155 -14.63 -0.30 -15.84
CA ALA A 155 -13.62 -1.35 -15.93
C ALA A 155 -14.26 -2.74 -16.10
N PHE A 156 -13.60 -3.61 -16.85
CA PHE A 156 -14.00 -5.02 -16.93
C PHE A 156 -13.40 -5.79 -15.75
N VAL A 157 -14.24 -6.23 -14.82
CA VAL A 157 -13.79 -6.90 -13.59
C VAL A 157 -13.75 -8.41 -13.81
N ILE A 158 -12.58 -9.01 -13.57
CA ILE A 158 -12.35 -10.45 -13.54
C ILE A 158 -12.20 -10.88 -12.09
N ASP A 159 -13.19 -11.60 -11.57
CA ASP A 159 -13.13 -12.19 -10.24
C ASP A 159 -12.37 -13.54 -10.31
N ALA A 160 -11.11 -13.55 -9.86
CA ALA A 160 -10.28 -14.74 -9.88
C ALA A 160 -10.73 -15.79 -8.85
N ASP A 161 -11.36 -15.37 -7.76
CA ASP A 161 -11.88 -16.29 -6.73
C ASP A 161 -13.07 -17.08 -7.32
N ALA A 162 -13.94 -16.41 -8.09
CA ALA A 162 -15.01 -17.05 -8.86
C ALA A 162 -14.47 -17.96 -9.97
N LEU A 163 -13.41 -17.55 -10.69
CA LEU A 163 -12.77 -18.42 -11.69
C LEU A 163 -12.13 -19.66 -11.04
N GLY A 164 -11.58 -19.54 -9.82
CA GLY A 164 -11.07 -20.67 -9.06
C GLY A 164 -12.13 -21.73 -8.80
N HIS A 165 -13.38 -21.32 -8.58
CA HIS A 165 -14.50 -22.23 -8.45
C HIS A 165 -14.89 -22.94 -9.75
N ALA A 166 -14.78 -22.23 -10.87
CA ALA A 166 -15.05 -22.78 -12.20
C ALA A 166 -13.92 -23.71 -12.69
N ALA A 167 -12.68 -23.46 -12.26
CA ALA A 167 -11.47 -24.14 -12.74
C ALA A 167 -11.50 -25.67 -12.53
N TYR A 168 -12.20 -26.15 -11.50
CA TYR A 168 -12.31 -27.58 -11.18
C TYR A 168 -13.75 -28.11 -11.26
N LEU A 169 -14.61 -27.50 -12.09
CA LEU A 169 -15.92 -28.10 -12.38
C LEU A 169 -15.76 -29.49 -13.03
N PRO A 170 -16.74 -30.39 -12.85
CA PRO A 170 -16.69 -31.72 -13.49
C PRO A 170 -16.40 -31.63 -14.98
N GLY A 171 -15.46 -32.45 -15.45
CA GLY A 171 -15.01 -32.46 -16.85
C GLY A 171 -13.82 -31.52 -17.17
N SER A 172 -13.42 -30.64 -16.25
CA SER A 172 -12.19 -29.85 -16.39
C SER A 172 -10.93 -30.69 -16.16
N ALA A 173 -9.81 -30.25 -16.73
CA ALA A 173 -8.52 -30.91 -16.52
C ALA A 173 -8.06 -30.82 -15.05
N ALA A 174 -8.35 -29.72 -14.35
CA ALA A 174 -8.00 -29.58 -12.95
C ALA A 174 -8.84 -30.49 -12.05
N HIS A 175 -10.13 -30.70 -12.35
CA HIS A 175 -10.98 -31.65 -11.62
C HIS A 175 -10.37 -33.06 -11.61
N GLY A 176 -10.01 -33.59 -12.79
CA GLY A 176 -9.40 -34.91 -12.89
C GLY A 176 -8.08 -35.04 -12.13
N ARG A 177 -7.21 -34.02 -12.21
CA ARG A 177 -5.95 -33.98 -11.44
C ARG A 177 -6.18 -33.94 -9.93
N LEU A 178 -7.17 -33.18 -9.46
CA LEU A 178 -7.50 -33.11 -8.04
C LEU A 178 -7.99 -34.47 -7.51
N VAL A 179 -8.87 -35.14 -8.25
CA VAL A 179 -9.36 -36.48 -7.88
C VAL A 179 -8.22 -37.50 -7.83
N ALA A 180 -7.29 -37.44 -8.78
CA ALA A 180 -6.13 -38.33 -8.81
C ALA A 180 -5.19 -38.12 -7.60
N VAL A 181 -5.03 -36.88 -7.13
CA VAL A 181 -4.09 -36.53 -6.05
C VAL A 181 -4.73 -36.69 -4.66
N PHE A 182 -5.96 -36.22 -4.49
CA PHE A 182 -6.62 -36.16 -3.18
C PHE A 182 -7.63 -37.29 -2.93
N GLY A 183 -7.86 -38.13 -3.95
CA GLY A 183 -8.77 -39.28 -3.93
C GLY A 183 -10.22 -38.91 -4.24
N ALA A 184 -11.03 -39.93 -4.55
CA ALA A 184 -12.45 -39.77 -4.93
C ALA A 184 -13.34 -39.32 -3.76
N GLU A 185 -12.87 -39.41 -2.51
CA GLU A 185 -13.57 -38.94 -1.32
C GLU A 185 -13.78 -37.43 -1.28
N ILE A 186 -13.05 -36.67 -2.10
CA ILE A 186 -13.28 -35.22 -2.24
C ILE A 186 -14.50 -34.91 -3.11
N LEU A 187 -15.20 -35.91 -3.66
CA LEU A 187 -16.34 -35.72 -4.54
C LEU A 187 -17.67 -35.75 -3.79
N ASN A 188 -18.58 -34.87 -4.21
CA ASN A 188 -20.00 -34.95 -3.91
C ASN A 188 -20.66 -36.04 -4.76
N LYS A 189 -21.91 -36.39 -4.43
CA LYS A 189 -22.70 -37.38 -5.19
C LYS A 189 -22.94 -37.01 -6.66
N ASP A 190 -22.93 -35.72 -6.97
CA ASP A 190 -23.10 -35.17 -8.32
C ASP A 190 -21.78 -35.07 -9.11
N GLY A 191 -20.66 -35.54 -8.53
CA GLY A 191 -19.34 -35.47 -9.13
C GLY A 191 -18.62 -34.12 -8.97
N THR A 192 -19.22 -33.13 -8.31
CA THR A 192 -18.53 -31.86 -7.99
C THR A 192 -17.57 -32.02 -6.82
N ILE A 193 -16.57 -31.14 -6.70
CA ILE A 193 -15.62 -31.15 -5.56
C ILE A 193 -16.32 -30.67 -4.28
N ASN A 194 -16.29 -31.50 -3.25
CA ASN A 194 -16.64 -31.16 -1.88
C ASN A 194 -15.53 -30.31 -1.24
N ARG A 195 -15.71 -28.99 -1.28
CA ARG A 195 -14.74 -28.02 -0.74
C ARG A 195 -14.51 -28.14 0.76
N LYS A 196 -15.48 -28.64 1.53
CA LYS A 196 -15.31 -28.84 2.98
C LYS A 196 -14.33 -29.99 3.24
N VAL A 197 -14.46 -31.08 2.50
CA VAL A 197 -13.55 -32.24 2.60
C VAL A 197 -12.17 -31.89 2.05
N LEU A 198 -12.10 -31.26 0.88
CA LEU A 198 -10.82 -30.82 0.30
C LEU A 198 -10.14 -29.79 1.21
N GLY A 199 -10.90 -28.83 1.74
CA GLY A 199 -10.42 -27.83 2.69
C GLY A 199 -9.83 -28.47 3.95
N ALA A 200 -10.51 -29.47 4.53
CA ALA A 200 -10.01 -30.18 5.71
C ALA A 200 -8.71 -30.96 5.44
N LYS A 201 -8.50 -31.45 4.22
CA LYS A 201 -7.26 -32.12 3.81
C LYS A 201 -6.08 -31.14 3.71
N VAL A 202 -6.30 -29.99 3.07
CA VAL A 202 -5.23 -29.01 2.84
C VAL A 202 -4.97 -28.07 4.02
N PHE A 203 -5.93 -27.90 4.92
CA PHE A 203 -5.79 -26.97 6.05
C PHE A 203 -4.75 -27.47 7.04
N GLY A 204 -3.75 -26.64 7.33
CA GLY A 204 -2.64 -26.99 8.22
C GLY A 204 -1.59 -27.92 7.60
N ASN A 205 -1.74 -28.31 6.32
CA ASN A 205 -0.76 -29.13 5.60
C ASN A 205 -0.22 -28.37 4.38
N GLN A 206 1.01 -27.84 4.51
CA GLN A 206 1.63 -27.02 3.47
C GLN A 206 1.89 -27.79 2.16
N GLU A 207 2.25 -29.07 2.23
CA GLU A 207 2.50 -29.90 1.04
C GLU A 207 1.22 -30.18 0.24
N GLN A 208 0.12 -30.47 0.97
CA GLN A 208 -1.19 -30.67 0.36
C GLN A 208 -1.77 -29.37 -0.19
N LEU A 209 -1.60 -28.26 0.55
CA LEU A 209 -1.99 -26.94 0.05
C LEU A 209 -1.22 -26.61 -1.23
N LYS A 210 0.10 -26.87 -1.26
CA LYS A 210 0.93 -26.67 -2.44
C LYS A 210 0.46 -27.54 -3.62
N SER A 211 0.18 -28.82 -3.39
CA SER A 211 -0.35 -29.72 -4.42
C SER A 211 -1.68 -29.21 -5.00
N LEU A 212 -2.57 -28.69 -4.16
CA LEU A 212 -3.82 -28.06 -4.60
C LEU A 212 -3.54 -26.82 -5.46
N THR A 213 -2.70 -25.91 -4.99
CA THR A 213 -2.41 -24.65 -5.70
C THR A 213 -1.66 -24.89 -7.01
N ASP A 214 -0.73 -25.85 -7.06
CA ASP A 214 0.01 -26.23 -8.27
C ASP A 214 -0.92 -26.75 -9.39
N ILE A 215 -2.06 -27.36 -9.02
CA ILE A 215 -3.05 -27.86 -9.98
C ILE A 215 -4.01 -26.75 -10.44
N VAL A 216 -4.44 -25.91 -9.49
CA VAL A 216 -5.55 -24.97 -9.68
C VAL A 216 -5.07 -23.61 -10.21
N TRP A 217 -3.98 -23.07 -9.71
CA TRP A 217 -3.52 -21.73 -10.10
C TRP A 217 -3.14 -21.61 -11.59
N PRO A 218 -2.47 -22.60 -12.22
CA PRO A 218 -2.22 -22.54 -13.66
C PRO A 218 -3.52 -22.51 -14.48
N GLU A 219 -4.55 -23.23 -14.03
CA GLU A 219 -5.86 -23.25 -14.68
C GLU A 219 -6.57 -21.90 -14.55
N ILE A 220 -6.56 -21.30 -13.35
CA ILE A 220 -7.10 -19.95 -13.15
C ILE A 220 -6.35 -18.94 -14.02
N ALA A 221 -5.02 -19.00 -14.06
CA ALA A 221 -4.22 -18.08 -14.88
C ALA A 221 -4.55 -18.22 -16.38
N ARG A 222 -4.80 -19.44 -16.87
CA ARG A 222 -5.29 -19.66 -18.25
C ARG A 222 -6.63 -18.96 -18.47
N MET A 223 -7.61 -19.21 -17.60
CA MET A 223 -8.94 -18.60 -17.68
C MET A 223 -8.90 -17.07 -17.58
N VAL A 224 -8.04 -16.52 -16.71
CA VAL A 224 -7.85 -15.07 -16.59
C VAL A 224 -7.31 -14.48 -17.89
N ARG A 225 -6.31 -15.12 -18.54
CA ARG A 225 -5.78 -14.65 -19.83
C ARG A 225 -6.85 -14.65 -20.93
N GLU A 226 -7.70 -15.67 -20.96
CA GLU A 226 -8.84 -15.72 -21.88
C GLU A 226 -9.81 -14.57 -21.65
N ARG A 227 -10.17 -14.30 -20.39
CA ARG A 227 -11.06 -13.19 -20.02
C ARG A 227 -10.46 -11.82 -20.31
N ILE A 228 -9.14 -11.66 -20.18
CA ILE A 228 -8.43 -10.45 -20.62
C ILE A 228 -8.54 -10.30 -22.15
N GLY A 229 -8.34 -11.39 -22.90
CA GLY A 229 -8.50 -11.40 -24.35
C GLY A 229 -9.92 -11.04 -24.81
N GLU A 230 -10.94 -11.61 -24.17
CA GLU A 230 -12.35 -11.27 -24.39
C GLU A 230 -12.63 -9.78 -24.14
N ALA A 231 -12.12 -9.23 -23.02
CA ALA A 231 -12.26 -7.82 -22.70
C ALA A 231 -11.59 -6.93 -23.76
N GLY A 232 -10.40 -7.33 -24.23
CA GLY A 232 -9.71 -6.65 -25.32
C GLY A 232 -10.52 -6.65 -26.62
N ALA A 233 -11.07 -7.80 -27.01
CA ALA A 233 -11.93 -7.93 -28.20
C ALA A 233 -13.23 -7.09 -28.09
N GLN A 234 -13.74 -6.87 -26.88
CA GLN A 234 -14.87 -5.98 -26.60
C GLN A 234 -14.48 -4.49 -26.55
N GLY A 235 -13.23 -4.14 -26.82
CA GLY A 235 -12.74 -2.76 -26.79
C GLY A 235 -12.67 -2.15 -25.39
N LYS A 236 -12.60 -2.98 -24.33
CA LYS A 236 -12.45 -2.48 -22.97
C LYS A 236 -11.10 -1.79 -22.82
N ALA A 237 -11.10 -0.61 -22.20
CA ALA A 237 -9.87 0.14 -21.96
C ALA A 237 -9.10 -0.37 -20.74
N VAL A 238 -9.81 -0.82 -19.70
CA VAL A 238 -9.25 -1.24 -18.42
C VAL A 238 -9.85 -2.58 -18.00
N VAL A 239 -9.00 -3.47 -17.52
CA VAL A 239 -9.36 -4.72 -16.86
C VAL A 239 -8.89 -4.67 -15.41
N VAL A 240 -9.74 -5.10 -14.48
CA VAL A 240 -9.38 -5.29 -13.08
C VAL A 240 -9.38 -6.77 -12.78
N LEU A 241 -8.21 -7.35 -12.55
CA LEU A 241 -8.05 -8.70 -12.04
C LEU A 241 -8.18 -8.66 -10.52
N ASP A 242 -9.35 -9.01 -10.01
CA ASP A 242 -9.62 -9.12 -8.57
C ASP A 242 -9.16 -10.48 -8.05
N ALA A 243 -8.05 -10.53 -7.31
CA ALA A 243 -7.45 -11.77 -6.83
C ALA A 243 -6.88 -11.63 -5.41
N ALA A 244 -7.44 -12.35 -4.44
CA ALA A 244 -6.94 -12.37 -3.07
C ALA A 244 -5.50 -12.92 -2.98
N VAL A 245 -5.15 -13.86 -3.87
CA VAL A 245 -3.85 -14.54 -3.94
C VAL A 245 -2.95 -14.02 -5.06
N LEU A 246 -3.18 -12.79 -5.56
CA LEU A 246 -2.48 -12.24 -6.73
C LEU A 246 -0.94 -12.37 -6.61
N LEU A 247 -0.39 -12.01 -5.44
CA LEU A 247 1.05 -12.00 -5.20
C LEU A 247 1.57 -13.38 -4.82
N GLU A 248 0.80 -14.12 -4.00
CA GLU A 248 1.10 -15.49 -3.60
C GLU A 248 1.18 -16.43 -4.82
N ALA A 249 0.34 -16.20 -5.83
CA ALA A 249 0.27 -16.99 -7.05
C ALA A 249 1.21 -16.51 -8.17
N GLY A 250 1.98 -15.43 -7.95
CA GLY A 250 2.89 -14.90 -8.96
C GLY A 250 2.20 -14.18 -10.13
N TRP A 251 0.93 -13.80 -9.99
CA TRP A 251 0.13 -13.22 -11.09
C TRP A 251 0.40 -11.73 -11.31
N GLN A 252 1.31 -11.11 -10.56
CA GLN A 252 1.80 -9.76 -10.83
C GLN A 252 2.40 -9.62 -12.25
N ASP A 253 2.83 -10.72 -12.88
CA ASP A 253 3.35 -10.74 -14.25
C ASP A 253 2.25 -10.60 -15.31
N MET A 254 0.99 -10.70 -14.90
CA MET A 254 -0.19 -10.57 -15.77
C MET A 254 -0.82 -9.17 -15.71
N VAL A 255 -0.24 -8.24 -14.95
CA VAL A 255 -0.83 -6.91 -14.71
C VAL A 255 0.20 -5.79 -14.87
N HIS A 256 -0.27 -4.60 -15.27
CA HIS A 256 0.58 -3.41 -15.35
C HIS A 256 0.80 -2.78 -13.98
N GLU A 257 -0.22 -2.83 -13.13
CA GLU A 257 -0.19 -2.28 -11.79
C GLU A 257 -0.78 -3.27 -10.80
N VAL A 258 -0.23 -3.26 -9.59
CA VAL A 258 -0.77 -3.98 -8.43
C VAL A 258 -1.36 -2.94 -7.50
N TRP A 259 -2.66 -3.03 -7.27
CA TRP A 259 -3.40 -2.21 -6.32
C TRP A 259 -3.67 -3.04 -5.07
N VAL A 260 -3.24 -2.54 -3.91
CA VAL A 260 -3.37 -3.24 -2.63
C VAL A 260 -4.36 -2.50 -1.73
N THR A 261 -5.35 -3.21 -1.21
CA THR A 261 -6.27 -2.70 -0.19
C THR A 261 -5.79 -3.11 1.21
N VAL A 262 -5.60 -2.12 2.09
CA VAL A 262 -5.14 -2.32 3.47
C VAL A 262 -6.11 -1.72 4.48
N ILE A 263 -6.16 -2.32 5.68
CA ILE A 263 -6.84 -1.78 6.87
C ILE A 263 -6.09 -2.28 8.12
N PRO A 264 -6.25 -1.64 9.29
CA PRO A 264 -5.72 -2.17 10.54
C PRO A 264 -6.21 -3.60 10.81
N GLU A 265 -5.34 -4.45 11.36
CA GLU A 265 -5.65 -5.86 11.64
C GLU A 265 -6.90 -6.01 12.52
N GLU A 266 -7.04 -5.18 13.55
CA GLU A 266 -8.20 -5.18 14.44
C GLU A 266 -9.51 -4.88 13.69
N GLU A 267 -9.47 -4.00 12.69
CA GLU A 267 -10.62 -3.71 11.85
C GLU A 267 -10.93 -4.87 10.89
N ALA A 268 -9.89 -5.52 10.35
CA ALA A 268 -10.05 -6.72 9.53
C ALA A 268 -10.71 -7.87 10.32
N VAL A 269 -10.27 -8.10 11.55
CA VAL A 269 -10.84 -9.10 12.47
C VAL A 269 -12.32 -8.80 12.73
N LYS A 270 -12.66 -7.56 13.12
CA LYS A 270 -14.05 -7.14 13.34
C LYS A 270 -14.94 -7.41 12.13
N ARG A 271 -14.48 -7.04 10.92
CA ARG A 271 -15.22 -7.26 9.68
C ARG A 271 -15.41 -8.74 9.35
N ILE A 272 -14.39 -9.57 9.57
CA ILE A 272 -14.46 -11.02 9.34
C ILE A 272 -15.45 -11.66 10.31
N VAL A 273 -15.37 -11.34 11.60
CA VAL A 273 -16.27 -11.86 12.63
C VAL A 273 -17.73 -11.47 12.29
N SER A 274 -17.98 -10.20 11.99
CA SER A 274 -19.32 -9.70 11.68
C SER A 274 -19.91 -10.32 10.41
N ARG A 275 -19.10 -10.48 9.35
CA ARG A 275 -19.58 -10.98 8.04
C ARG A 275 -19.70 -12.50 8.00
N ASP A 276 -18.74 -13.22 8.58
CA ASP A 276 -18.60 -14.67 8.43
C ASP A 276 -19.08 -15.46 9.66
N GLY A 277 -19.43 -14.79 10.77
CA GLY A 277 -19.85 -15.43 12.01
C GLY A 277 -18.77 -16.29 12.68
N LEU A 278 -17.49 -15.99 12.42
CA LEU A 278 -16.34 -16.70 12.98
C LEU A 278 -15.99 -16.19 14.38
N SER A 279 -15.29 -17.03 15.17
CA SER A 279 -14.65 -16.54 16.39
C SER A 279 -13.51 -15.57 16.07
N GLU A 280 -13.14 -14.73 17.04
CA GLU A 280 -12.02 -13.81 16.88
C GLU A 280 -10.71 -14.55 16.59
N GLU A 281 -10.47 -15.67 17.28
CA GLU A 281 -9.28 -16.50 17.10
C GLU A 281 -9.23 -17.11 15.70
N ALA A 282 -10.38 -17.56 15.18
CA ALA A 282 -10.49 -18.07 13.81
C ALA A 282 -10.26 -16.97 12.76
N ALA A 283 -10.76 -15.76 12.99
CA ALA A 283 -10.51 -14.61 12.13
C ALA A 283 -9.03 -14.22 12.11
N ARG A 284 -8.39 -14.11 13.28
CA ARG A 284 -6.95 -13.84 13.40
C ARG A 284 -6.10 -14.95 12.78
N SER A 285 -6.47 -16.22 12.98
CA SER A 285 -5.82 -17.36 12.35
C SER A 285 -5.86 -17.28 10.82
N ARG A 286 -7.01 -16.89 10.27
CA ARG A 286 -7.16 -16.66 8.83
C ARG A 286 -6.23 -15.56 8.33
N LEU A 287 -6.13 -14.43 9.03
CA LEU A 287 -5.24 -13.33 8.64
C LEU A 287 -3.76 -13.74 8.69
N ARG A 288 -3.33 -14.48 9.73
CA ARG A 288 -1.95 -14.97 9.87
C ARG A 288 -1.51 -15.94 8.77
N ASN A 289 -2.46 -16.66 8.17
CA ASN A 289 -2.18 -17.60 7.07
C ASN A 289 -2.09 -16.93 5.70
N GLN A 290 -2.33 -15.61 5.61
CA GLN A 290 -2.19 -14.83 4.39
C GLN A 290 -0.83 -14.12 4.35
N MET A 291 -0.39 -13.67 3.17
CA MET A 291 0.71 -12.69 3.10
C MET A 291 0.37 -11.48 4.00
N SER A 292 1.37 -10.86 4.64
CA SER A 292 1.13 -9.65 5.43
C SER A 292 0.95 -8.43 4.54
N ASP A 293 0.18 -7.43 5.01
CA ASP A 293 -0.03 -6.19 4.25
C ASP A 293 1.28 -5.46 3.99
N GLY A 294 2.25 -5.49 4.90
CA GLY A 294 3.59 -4.96 4.68
C GLY A 294 4.28 -5.59 3.45
N ARG A 295 4.19 -6.91 3.27
CA ARG A 295 4.72 -7.57 2.06
C ARG A 295 3.90 -7.24 0.82
N ARG A 296 2.56 -7.12 0.92
CA ARG A 296 1.74 -6.70 -0.22
C ARG A 296 2.10 -5.29 -0.69
N VAL A 297 2.24 -4.35 0.24
CA VAL A 297 2.59 -2.95 -0.04
C VAL A 297 3.97 -2.83 -0.69
N GLN A 298 4.92 -3.70 -0.32
CA GLN A 298 6.23 -3.79 -1.01
C GLN A 298 6.13 -4.11 -2.51
N HIS A 299 5.00 -4.65 -3.00
CA HIS A 299 4.73 -4.87 -4.43
C HIS A 299 3.67 -3.93 -5.02
N ALA A 300 3.03 -3.08 -4.20
CA ALA A 300 1.96 -2.19 -4.61
C ALA A 300 2.45 -1.02 -5.47
N HIS A 301 1.76 -0.79 -6.59
CA HIS A 301 1.85 0.44 -7.37
C HIS A 301 0.92 1.50 -6.81
N VAL A 302 -0.25 1.09 -6.32
CA VAL A 302 -1.21 1.95 -5.62
C VAL A 302 -1.65 1.24 -4.35
N VAL A 303 -1.75 1.99 -3.25
CA VAL A 303 -2.34 1.50 -2.00
C VAL A 303 -3.65 2.23 -1.75
N LEU A 304 -4.67 1.48 -1.37
CA LEU A 304 -6.00 1.95 -1.01
C LEU A 304 -6.33 1.51 0.41
N CYS A 305 -7.14 2.28 1.12
CA CYS A 305 -7.59 1.97 2.46
C CYS A 305 -9.08 2.25 2.60
N THR A 306 -9.82 1.24 3.08
CA THR A 306 -11.27 1.29 3.28
C THR A 306 -11.66 1.52 4.74
N LEU A 307 -10.76 2.10 5.54
CA LEU A 307 -10.96 2.33 6.97
C LEU A 307 -12.02 3.42 7.24
N TRP A 308 -12.00 4.48 6.44
CA TRP A 308 -12.87 5.65 6.59
C TRP A 308 -14.16 5.55 5.75
N GLU A 309 -14.92 6.63 5.72
CA GLU A 309 -16.19 6.72 5.00
C GLU A 309 -16.03 6.35 3.51
N PRO A 310 -17.09 5.80 2.88
CA PRO A 310 -17.06 5.40 1.47
C PRO A 310 -16.60 6.49 0.50
N GLU A 311 -16.86 7.76 0.82
CA GLU A 311 -16.47 8.95 0.07
C GLU A 311 -14.94 9.13 0.06
N VAL A 312 -14.26 8.87 1.19
CA VAL A 312 -12.80 8.91 1.29
C VAL A 312 -12.19 7.85 0.37
N THR A 313 -12.73 6.64 0.44
CA THR A 313 -12.34 5.53 -0.43
C THR A 313 -12.57 5.86 -1.91
N ARG A 314 -13.70 6.50 -2.25
CA ARG A 314 -14.02 6.95 -3.60
C ARG A 314 -13.00 7.96 -4.12
N GLY A 315 -12.56 8.89 -3.27
CA GLY A 315 -11.49 9.84 -3.60
C GLY A 315 -10.17 9.14 -3.94
N GLN A 316 -9.78 8.15 -3.14
CA GLN A 316 -8.57 7.35 -3.39
C GLN A 316 -8.65 6.58 -4.71
N VAL A 317 -9.76 5.88 -4.98
CA VAL A 317 -9.95 5.13 -6.24
C VAL A 317 -9.90 6.08 -7.45
N SER A 318 -10.53 7.25 -7.35
CA SER A 318 -10.50 8.25 -8.42
C SER A 318 -9.10 8.81 -8.68
N ARG A 319 -8.28 8.99 -7.63
CA ARG A 319 -6.87 9.38 -7.79
C ARG A 319 -6.08 8.29 -8.50
N GLY A 320 -6.24 7.03 -8.09
CA GLY A 320 -5.49 5.91 -8.66
C GLY A 320 -5.84 5.72 -10.13
N GLU A 321 -7.12 5.88 -10.47
CA GLU A 321 -7.62 5.70 -11.82
C GLU A 321 -7.06 6.77 -12.77
N ARG A 322 -6.98 8.02 -12.32
CA ARG A 322 -6.32 9.10 -13.08
C ARG A 322 -4.82 8.84 -13.29
N ALA A 323 -4.12 8.34 -12.27
CA ALA A 323 -2.70 8.00 -12.37
C ALA A 323 -2.47 6.85 -13.37
N GLY A 324 -3.32 5.83 -13.33
CA GLY A 324 -3.30 4.71 -14.27
C GLY A 324 -3.65 5.13 -15.71
N ARG A 325 -4.65 5.99 -15.91
CA ARG A 325 -5.00 6.52 -17.25
C ARG A 325 -3.88 7.35 -17.86
N GLY A 326 -3.22 8.22 -17.10
CA GLY A 326 -2.06 8.97 -17.59
C GLY A 326 -0.96 8.03 -18.08
N SER A 327 -0.74 6.94 -17.36
CA SER A 327 0.24 5.91 -17.73
C SER A 327 -0.20 5.06 -18.93
N ALA A 328 -1.49 4.77 -19.07
CA ALA A 328 -2.04 4.04 -20.22
C ALA A 328 -2.05 4.87 -21.51
N ALA A 329 -2.36 6.17 -21.42
CA ALA A 329 -2.36 7.10 -22.55
C ALA A 329 -0.95 7.33 -23.09
N ALA A 330 0.05 7.47 -22.21
CA ALA A 330 1.45 7.61 -22.61
C ALA A 330 1.96 6.41 -23.43
N ARG A 331 1.46 5.19 -23.17
CA ARG A 331 1.85 3.99 -23.93
C ARG A 331 1.21 3.90 -25.31
N THR A 332 -0.01 4.44 -25.49
CA THR A 332 -0.72 4.33 -26.77
C THR A 332 -0.18 5.27 -27.84
N ASP A 333 0.49 6.35 -27.44
CA ASP A 333 0.99 7.37 -28.38
C ASP A 333 2.44 7.15 -28.86
N GLY A 334 3.10 6.04 -28.48
CA GLY A 334 4.42 5.67 -29.00
C GLY A 334 5.55 6.70 -28.77
N ARG A 335 5.29 7.77 -28.02
CA ARG A 335 6.29 8.75 -27.62
C ARG A 335 6.90 8.33 -26.29
N THR A 336 7.99 7.59 -26.38
CA THR A 336 9.01 7.62 -25.33
C THR A 336 9.68 8.99 -25.39
N ASP A 337 9.01 10.01 -24.85
CA ASP A 337 9.70 11.26 -24.53
C ASP A 337 10.14 11.15 -23.07
N GLY A 338 11.43 10.91 -22.87
CA GLY A 338 12.11 10.74 -21.59
C GLY A 338 12.20 12.03 -20.78
N ARG A 339 11.15 12.84 -20.76
CA ARG A 339 11.00 13.98 -19.86
C ARG A 339 9.68 13.80 -19.12
N THR A 340 9.78 13.37 -17.87
CA THR A 340 8.65 13.34 -16.95
C THR A 340 7.96 14.70 -16.95
N ALA A 341 6.63 14.74 -16.93
CA ALA A 341 5.85 15.99 -16.81
C ALA A 341 6.26 16.85 -15.60
N PHE A 342 6.93 16.25 -14.62
CA PHE A 342 7.59 16.92 -13.51
C PHE A 342 8.81 17.76 -13.95
N GLY A 343 9.66 17.25 -14.84
CA GLY A 343 10.79 17.99 -15.41
C GLY A 343 10.36 19.18 -16.27
N ALA A 344 9.28 19.06 -17.04
CA ALA A 344 8.74 20.16 -17.84
C ALA A 344 8.08 21.26 -16.98
N GLN A 345 7.48 20.92 -15.84
CA GLN A 345 6.97 21.92 -14.89
C GLN A 345 8.11 22.62 -14.12
N VAL A 346 9.19 21.90 -13.82
CA VAL A 346 10.38 22.46 -13.16
C VAL A 346 11.20 23.34 -14.11
N GLU A 347 11.41 22.95 -15.37
CA GLU A 347 12.06 23.79 -16.39
C GLU A 347 11.25 25.08 -16.63
N LYS A 348 9.93 24.99 -16.74
CA LYS A 348 9.06 26.16 -16.96
C LYS A 348 9.00 27.08 -15.73
N ALA A 349 9.05 26.52 -14.52
CA ALA A 349 9.18 27.30 -13.29
C ALA A 349 10.57 27.97 -13.17
N TRP A 350 11.63 27.30 -13.63
CA TRP A 350 13.00 27.82 -13.65
C TRP A 350 13.18 28.95 -14.69
N GLU A 351 12.63 28.81 -15.90
CA GLU A 351 12.62 29.87 -16.91
C GLU A 351 11.86 31.12 -16.45
N LEU A 352 10.70 30.95 -15.79
CA LEU A 352 9.93 32.05 -15.21
C LEU A 352 10.66 32.73 -14.05
N LEU A 353 11.45 31.97 -13.27
CA LEU A 353 12.30 32.51 -12.22
C LEU A 353 13.47 33.32 -12.80
N GLN A 354 14.12 32.82 -13.85
CA GLN A 354 15.21 33.53 -14.53
C GLN A 354 14.73 34.83 -15.20
N GLN A 355 13.56 34.82 -15.84
CA GLN A 355 12.96 36.04 -16.41
C GLN A 355 12.66 37.10 -15.35
N ARG A 356 12.19 36.69 -14.15
CA ARG A 356 11.95 37.60 -13.02
C ARG A 356 13.25 38.15 -12.42
N LEU A 357 14.31 37.34 -12.36
CA LEU A 357 15.62 37.77 -11.86
C LEU A 357 16.34 38.72 -12.83
N SER A 358 16.14 38.57 -14.15
CA SER A 358 16.65 39.51 -15.15
C SER A 358 15.86 40.81 -15.30
N ALA A 359 14.65 40.88 -14.73
CA ALA A 359 13.77 42.04 -14.79
C ALA A 359 13.80 42.92 -13.53
N ALA A 360 14.62 42.59 -12.53
CA ALA A 360 14.79 43.43 -11.35
C ALA A 360 15.61 44.68 -11.71
N PRO A 361 15.11 45.91 -11.47
CA PRO A 361 15.86 47.12 -11.75
C PRO A 361 17.10 47.19 -10.87
N ALA A 362 18.25 47.51 -11.48
CA ALA A 362 19.49 47.79 -10.77
C ALA A 362 19.22 48.82 -9.66
N GLY A 363 19.55 48.45 -8.42
CA GLY A 363 19.38 49.32 -7.26
C GLY A 363 20.11 50.66 -7.43
N PRO A 364 19.69 51.71 -6.71
CA PRO A 364 20.33 53.01 -6.78
C PRO A 364 21.76 52.94 -6.23
N PRO A 365 22.69 53.76 -6.74
CA PRO A 365 24.08 53.74 -6.29
C PRO A 365 24.19 54.26 -4.85
N SER A 366 25.13 53.64 -4.14
CA SER A 366 25.59 53.99 -2.79
C SER A 366 25.97 55.46 -2.62
N CYS A 367 25.63 56.03 -1.46
CA CYS A 367 26.34 57.13 -0.81
C CYS A 367 26.63 56.73 0.64
#